data_AF-A0A350XI14-F1
#
_entry.id   AF-A0A350XI14-F1
#
_cell.length_a   1.000
_cell.length_b   1.000
_cell.length_c   1.000
_cell.angle_alpha   90.00
_cell.angle_beta   90.00
_cell.angle_gamma   90.00
#
_symmetry.space_group_name_H-M   'P 1'
#
loop_
_entity.id
_entity.type
_entity.pdbx_description
1 polymer ?
#
loop_
_entity_poly.entity_id
_entity_poly.type
_entity_poly.pdbx_seq_one_letter_code
_entity_poly.pdbx_strand_id
1 'polypeptide(L)'
;MGIQAELKQVSAYLLEKLKKHPEFADVFFYAELLPESEHWQKYPVDSTNLSEVEDYEDFINWVPETLQKLKAEKPEEFEQMKADIPQMIAEGIILPLDLDKTWRQIHFILTGYDDSVRPTFLIGKNDEDCLPAINAVLGGSEIEYYTGYGLLRYLTTDEVKRVAEALSRFSQAMIQERLKFRGLPEDMFDYLFDYTYNPMVQYYQGAAEKGNAMFLYLC
;
A
#
# COMPACT_ATOMS: atom_id res chain seq x y z
N MET A 1 2.87 -16.14 -10.78
CA MET A 1 2.71 -15.30 -9.57
C MET A 1 1.44 -14.50 -9.72
N GLY A 2 0.70 -14.26 -8.64
CA GLY A 2 -0.56 -13.49 -8.67
C GLY A 2 -0.31 -12.08 -8.14
N ILE A 3 -1.13 -11.12 -8.55
CA ILE A 3 -1.03 -9.70 -8.14
C ILE A 3 -1.28 -9.59 -6.64
N GLN A 4 -0.37 -8.91 -5.93
CA GLN A 4 -0.48 -8.54 -4.52
C GLN A 4 -0.84 -7.07 -4.37
N ALA A 5 -1.26 -6.67 -3.16
CA ALA A 5 -1.52 -5.27 -2.84
C ALA A 5 -0.93 -4.88 -1.49
N GLU A 6 -0.28 -3.73 -1.47
CA GLU A 6 0.32 -3.14 -0.29
C GLU A 6 -0.24 -1.75 -0.03
N LEU A 7 -0.45 -1.43 1.24
CA LEU A 7 -0.76 -0.08 1.70
C LEU A 7 0.45 0.47 2.44
N LYS A 8 1.00 1.60 1.99
CA LYS A 8 2.18 2.21 2.62
C LYS A 8 1.89 3.65 3.04
N GLN A 9 2.05 3.94 4.33
CA GLN A 9 1.87 5.29 4.86
C GLN A 9 2.98 6.22 4.36
N VAL A 10 2.62 7.47 4.07
CA VAL A 10 3.57 8.52 3.67
C VAL A 10 3.13 9.85 4.26
N SER A 11 4.05 10.71 4.66
CA SER A 11 3.71 12.05 5.12
C SER A 11 3.11 12.87 3.97
N ALA A 12 2.23 13.83 4.31
CA ALA A 12 1.66 14.73 3.31
C ALA A 12 2.76 15.49 2.52
N TYR A 13 3.87 15.79 3.19
CA TYR A 13 5.02 16.43 2.57
C TYR A 13 5.65 15.57 1.48
N LEU A 14 6.01 14.33 1.79
CA LEU A 14 6.62 13.43 0.80
C LEU A 14 5.65 13.02 -0.31
N LEU A 15 4.35 12.88 -0.02
CA LEU A 15 3.35 12.64 -1.06
C LEU A 15 3.41 13.74 -2.13
N GLU A 16 3.40 15.02 -1.73
CA GLU A 16 3.43 16.13 -2.68
C GLU A 16 4.75 16.23 -3.47
N LYS A 17 5.86 15.73 -2.89
CA LYS A 17 7.14 15.61 -3.59
C LYS A 17 7.11 14.47 -4.62
N LEU A 18 6.66 13.28 -4.22
CA LEU A 18 6.62 12.09 -5.09
C LEU A 18 5.59 12.22 -6.22
N LYS A 19 4.54 13.03 -6.05
CA LYS A 19 3.65 13.42 -7.16
C LYS A 19 4.37 14.20 -8.26
N LYS A 20 5.38 15.00 -7.90
CA LYS A 20 6.15 15.83 -8.84
C LYS A 20 7.39 15.11 -9.39
N HIS A 21 7.96 14.22 -8.58
CA HIS A 21 9.17 13.45 -8.88
C HIS A 21 8.90 11.95 -8.73
N PRO A 22 8.04 11.37 -9.59
CA PRO A 22 7.61 9.98 -9.49
C PRO A 22 8.77 8.98 -9.59
N GLU A 23 9.88 9.33 -10.26
CA GLU A 23 11.07 8.48 -10.34
C GLU A 23 11.75 8.18 -8.99
N PHE A 24 11.42 8.92 -7.93
CA PHE A 24 11.91 8.64 -6.59
C PHE A 24 11.03 7.64 -5.82
N ALA A 25 9.91 7.18 -6.39
CA ALA A 25 9.05 6.20 -5.73
C ALA A 25 9.82 4.93 -5.35
N ASP A 26 10.72 4.44 -6.22
CA ASP A 26 11.57 3.28 -5.92
C ASP A 26 12.38 3.45 -4.64
N VAL A 27 12.98 4.63 -4.44
CA VAL A 27 13.77 4.93 -3.24
C VAL A 27 12.89 4.84 -1.98
N PHE A 28 11.63 5.26 -2.06
CA PHE A 28 10.68 5.17 -0.95
C PHE A 28 10.19 3.74 -0.69
N PHE A 29 9.76 3.02 -1.73
CA PHE A 29 9.19 1.67 -1.57
C PHE A 29 10.25 0.67 -1.14
N TYR A 30 11.43 0.69 -1.77
CA TYR A 30 12.51 -0.25 -1.51
C TYR A 30 13.42 0.14 -0.33
N ALA A 31 13.17 1.28 0.34
CA ALA A 31 13.89 1.63 1.57
C ALA A 31 13.72 0.57 2.67
N GLU A 32 12.61 -0.17 2.68
CA GLU A 32 12.41 -1.28 3.61
C GLU A 32 13.39 -2.45 3.42
N LEU A 33 14.09 -2.52 2.28
CA LEU A 33 15.10 -3.54 2.02
C LEU A 33 16.49 -3.10 2.46
N LEU A 34 16.64 -1.87 2.98
CA LEU A 34 17.90 -1.43 3.54
C LEU A 34 18.24 -2.23 4.82
N PRO A 35 19.53 -2.48 5.11
CA PRO A 35 19.94 -3.28 6.27
C PRO A 35 19.40 -2.78 7.61
N GLU A 36 19.11 -1.47 7.72
CA GLU A 36 18.61 -0.83 8.93
C GLU A 36 17.09 -1.03 9.17
N SER A 37 16.37 -1.58 8.19
CA SER A 37 14.92 -1.80 8.25
C SER A 37 14.54 -2.99 9.14
N GLU A 38 13.32 -2.96 9.71
CA GLU A 38 12.74 -4.09 10.44
C GLU A 38 12.48 -5.33 9.55
N HIS A 39 12.50 -5.17 8.22
CA HIS A 39 12.28 -6.25 7.25
C HIS A 39 13.20 -7.46 7.54
N TRP A 40 14.51 -7.24 7.61
CA TRP A 40 15.49 -8.30 7.81
C TRP A 40 15.47 -8.93 9.21
N GLN A 41 14.81 -8.28 10.18
CA GLN A 41 14.54 -8.91 11.49
C GLN A 41 13.43 -9.96 11.39
N LYS A 42 12.46 -9.76 10.48
CA LYS A 42 11.36 -10.68 10.24
C LYS A 42 11.74 -11.79 9.26
N TYR A 43 12.60 -11.48 8.30
CA TYR A 43 13.05 -12.39 7.24
C TYR A 43 14.58 -12.54 7.31
N PRO A 44 15.09 -13.27 8.33
CA PRO A 44 16.53 -13.46 8.47
C PRO A 44 17.06 -14.28 7.30
N VAL A 45 18.16 -13.81 6.71
CA VAL A 45 18.86 -14.49 5.61
C VAL A 45 19.60 -15.71 6.14
N ASP A 46 19.38 -16.89 5.53
CA ASP A 46 20.22 -18.04 5.81
C ASP A 46 21.59 -17.87 5.14
N SER A 47 22.59 -17.45 5.93
CA SER A 47 23.97 -17.29 5.46
C SER A 47 24.61 -18.56 4.86
N THR A 48 24.00 -19.73 5.00
CA THR A 48 24.46 -20.98 4.38
C THR A 48 23.81 -21.25 3.03
N ASN A 49 22.74 -20.53 2.71
CA ASN A 49 22.06 -20.58 1.42
C ASN A 49 22.60 -19.47 0.51
N LEU A 50 23.49 -19.85 -0.43
CA LEU A 50 24.11 -18.90 -1.34
C LEU A 50 23.10 -18.08 -2.16
N SER A 51 21.96 -18.67 -2.56
CA SER A 51 20.96 -17.91 -3.32
C SER A 51 20.28 -16.83 -2.48
N GLU A 52 20.03 -17.10 -1.19
CA GLU A 52 19.46 -16.08 -0.30
C GLU A 52 20.46 -14.96 0.02
N VAL A 53 21.76 -15.28 0.07
CA VAL A 53 22.82 -14.28 0.23
C VAL A 53 22.92 -13.40 -1.01
N GLU A 54 22.89 -13.99 -2.21
CA GLU A 54 22.88 -13.24 -3.48
C GLU A 54 21.64 -12.34 -3.56
N ASP A 55 20.45 -12.86 -3.30
CA ASP A 55 19.20 -12.09 -3.29
C ASP A 55 19.27 -10.93 -2.27
N TYR A 56 19.78 -11.19 -1.07
CA TYR A 56 19.97 -10.15 -0.05
C TYR A 56 20.93 -9.04 -0.52
N GLU A 57 22.06 -9.41 -1.11
CA GLU A 57 23.03 -8.44 -1.65
C GLU A 57 22.41 -7.58 -2.75
N ASP A 58 21.62 -8.17 -3.65
CA ASP A 58 20.89 -7.43 -4.69
C ASP A 58 19.88 -6.45 -4.07
N PHE A 59 19.13 -6.89 -3.05
CA PHE A 59 18.11 -6.07 -2.39
C PHE A 59 18.68 -4.88 -1.62
N ILE A 60 19.76 -5.08 -0.83
CA ILE A 60 20.35 -3.97 -0.07
C ILE A 60 21.04 -2.94 -0.96
N ASN A 61 21.48 -3.34 -2.16
CA ASN A 61 22.12 -2.44 -3.13
C ASN A 61 21.12 -1.69 -4.02
N TRP A 62 19.86 -2.14 -4.09
CA TRP A 62 18.82 -1.55 -4.93
C TRP A 62 18.68 -0.03 -4.75
N VAL A 63 18.52 0.43 -3.50
CA VAL A 63 18.35 1.87 -3.21
C VAL A 63 19.62 2.67 -3.54
N PRO A 64 20.84 2.28 -3.09
CA PRO A 64 22.08 2.93 -3.51
C PRO A 64 22.25 3.02 -5.03
N GLU A 65 21.99 1.94 -5.77
CA GLU A 65 22.11 1.89 -7.23
C GLU A 65 21.08 2.79 -7.91
N THR A 66 19.83 2.76 -7.44
CA THR A 66 18.75 3.65 -7.92
C THR A 66 19.15 5.11 -7.75
N LEU A 67 19.71 5.49 -6.60
CA LEU A 67 20.18 6.86 -6.37
C LEU A 67 21.35 7.25 -7.28
N GLN A 68 22.29 6.34 -7.53
CA GLN A 68 23.38 6.58 -8.49
C GLN A 68 22.85 6.79 -9.91
N LYS A 69 21.89 5.95 -10.33
CA LYS A 69 21.24 6.05 -11.62
C LYS A 69 20.48 7.36 -11.77
N LEU A 70 19.65 7.73 -10.79
CA LEU A 70 18.92 9.01 -10.78
C LEU A 70 19.86 10.20 -10.87
N LYS A 71 20.98 10.18 -10.14
CA LYS A 71 22.00 11.23 -10.22
C LYS A 71 22.65 11.36 -11.60
N ALA A 72 22.84 10.24 -12.30
CA ALA A 72 23.47 10.23 -13.63
C ALA A 72 22.48 10.58 -14.75
N GLU A 73 21.27 10.04 -14.71
CA GLU A 73 20.28 10.16 -15.79
C GLU A 73 19.35 11.37 -15.63
N LYS A 74 19.09 11.80 -14.39
CA LYS A 74 18.16 12.87 -14.01
C LYS A 74 18.77 13.83 -12.97
N PRO A 75 19.89 14.52 -13.32
CA PRO A 75 20.66 15.30 -12.35
C PRO A 75 19.89 16.51 -11.78
N GLU A 76 18.99 17.11 -12.56
CA GLU A 76 18.20 18.27 -12.12
C GLU A 76 17.15 17.86 -11.08
N GLU A 77 16.41 16.77 -11.34
CA GLU A 77 15.46 16.19 -10.41
C GLU A 77 16.16 15.66 -9.16
N PHE A 78 17.34 15.04 -9.32
CA PHE A 78 18.15 14.60 -8.20
C PHE A 78 18.54 15.74 -7.27
N GLU A 79 19.05 16.86 -7.79
CA GLU A 79 19.37 18.00 -6.92
C GLU A 79 18.14 18.63 -6.25
N GLN A 80 16.95 18.54 -6.87
CA GLN A 80 15.69 18.99 -6.24
C GLN A 80 15.24 18.08 -5.08
N MET A 81 15.52 16.77 -5.16
CA MET A 81 15.06 15.77 -4.19
C MET A 81 16.12 15.36 -3.16
N LYS A 82 17.39 15.68 -3.40
CA LYS A 82 18.53 15.22 -2.58
C LYS A 82 18.40 15.50 -1.08
N ALA A 83 17.84 16.65 -0.72
CA ALA A 83 17.62 17.02 0.67
C ALA A 83 16.50 16.19 1.34
N ASP A 84 15.59 15.63 0.55
CA ASP A 84 14.44 14.85 1.02
C ASP A 84 14.74 13.34 1.10
N ILE A 85 15.81 12.85 0.47
CA ILE A 85 16.20 11.43 0.48
C ILE A 85 16.29 10.85 1.90
N PRO A 86 16.92 11.51 2.90
CA PRO A 86 16.98 10.95 4.25
C PRO A 86 15.60 10.75 4.88
N GLN A 87 14.67 11.67 4.65
CA GLN A 87 13.29 11.54 5.13
C GLN A 87 12.54 10.44 4.37
N MET A 88 12.75 10.35 3.06
CA MET A 88 12.19 9.29 2.21
C MET A 88 12.59 7.90 2.68
N ILE A 89 13.87 7.71 3.02
CA ILE A 89 14.36 6.47 3.61
C ILE A 89 13.73 6.26 4.99
N ALA A 90 13.74 7.27 5.87
CA ALA A 90 13.22 7.14 7.23
C ALA A 90 11.71 6.80 7.30
N GLU A 91 10.91 7.30 6.35
CA GLU A 91 9.50 6.91 6.23
C GLU A 91 9.34 5.59 5.46
N GLY A 92 10.18 5.34 4.46
CA GLY A 92 10.12 4.15 3.60
C GLY A 92 10.58 2.85 4.26
N ILE A 93 11.40 2.91 5.33
CA ILE A 93 11.75 1.74 6.15
C ILE A 93 10.56 1.21 6.98
N ILE A 94 9.50 2.01 7.15
CA ILE A 94 8.31 1.56 7.86
C ILE A 94 7.58 0.54 6.98
N LEU A 95 7.35 -0.64 7.53
CA LEU A 95 6.74 -1.73 6.79
C LEU A 95 5.32 -1.38 6.28
N PRO A 96 5.00 -1.73 5.02
CA PRO A 96 3.65 -1.63 4.50
C PRO A 96 2.73 -2.63 5.19
N LEU A 97 1.43 -2.41 5.05
CA LEU A 97 0.46 -3.46 5.24
C LEU A 97 0.32 -4.24 3.93
N ASP A 98 0.83 -5.46 3.92
CA ASP A 98 0.63 -6.43 2.84
C ASP A 98 -0.76 -7.09 2.97
N LEU A 99 -1.56 -6.99 1.91
CA LEU A 99 -2.88 -7.63 1.78
C LEU A 99 -2.80 -8.94 0.96
N ASP A 100 -1.58 -9.40 0.64
CA ASP A 100 -1.26 -10.54 -0.22
C ASP A 100 -2.23 -10.65 -1.39
N LYS A 101 -2.93 -11.77 -1.57
CA LYS A 101 -3.91 -11.99 -2.64
C LYS A 101 -5.34 -11.78 -2.18
N THR A 102 -5.58 -11.44 -0.91
CA THR A 102 -6.92 -11.21 -0.36
C THR A 102 -7.47 -9.83 -0.70
N TRP A 103 -6.65 -8.96 -1.27
CA TRP A 103 -7.05 -7.61 -1.67
C TRP A 103 -8.24 -7.60 -2.62
N ARG A 104 -8.38 -8.61 -3.50
CA ARG A 104 -9.50 -8.71 -4.44
C ARG A 104 -10.81 -8.97 -3.72
N GLN A 105 -10.79 -9.89 -2.76
CA GLN A 105 -11.94 -10.28 -1.96
C GLN A 105 -12.36 -9.13 -1.06
N ILE A 106 -11.40 -8.46 -0.40
CA ILE A 106 -11.76 -7.31 0.44
C ILE A 106 -12.22 -6.11 -0.40
N HIS A 107 -11.64 -5.88 -1.58
CA HIS A 107 -12.15 -4.89 -2.53
C HIS A 107 -13.61 -5.19 -2.88
N PHE A 108 -13.90 -6.43 -3.30
CA PHE A 108 -15.24 -6.85 -3.69
C PHE A 108 -16.26 -6.74 -2.55
N ILE A 109 -15.90 -7.13 -1.33
CA ILE A 109 -16.78 -6.98 -0.16
C ILE A 109 -17.06 -5.50 0.14
N LEU A 110 -16.06 -4.63 0.01
CA LEU A 110 -16.20 -3.23 0.39
C LEU A 110 -16.87 -2.38 -0.66
N THR A 111 -16.65 -2.66 -1.95
CA THR A 111 -17.16 -1.84 -3.06
C THR A 111 -18.36 -2.47 -3.76
N GLY A 112 -18.45 -3.80 -3.76
CA GLY A 112 -19.37 -4.56 -4.60
C GLY A 112 -18.92 -4.77 -6.05
N TYR A 113 -17.72 -4.31 -6.39
CA TYR A 113 -17.13 -4.42 -7.72
C TYR A 113 -15.96 -5.40 -7.70
N ASP A 114 -15.83 -6.21 -8.75
CA ASP A 114 -14.60 -6.96 -8.97
C ASP A 114 -13.46 -6.03 -9.41
N ASP A 115 -12.26 -6.58 -9.52
CA ASP A 115 -11.05 -5.85 -9.89
C ASP A 115 -10.97 -5.48 -11.39
N SER A 116 -11.95 -5.91 -12.20
CA SER A 116 -12.08 -5.49 -13.61
C SER A 116 -12.79 -4.14 -13.75
N VAL A 117 -13.55 -3.75 -12.73
CA VAL A 117 -14.24 -2.45 -12.68
C VAL A 117 -13.48 -1.52 -11.74
N ARG A 118 -13.26 -0.28 -12.16
CA ARG A 118 -12.67 0.76 -11.31
C ARG A 118 -13.76 1.70 -10.81
N PRO A 119 -14.21 1.60 -9.55
CA PRO A 119 -15.19 2.52 -9.01
C PRO A 119 -14.63 3.95 -9.00
N THR A 120 -15.41 4.91 -9.49
CA THR A 120 -15.01 6.33 -9.53
C THR A 120 -15.23 7.05 -8.20
N PHE A 121 -15.78 6.35 -7.19
CA PHE A 121 -15.99 6.90 -5.85
C PHE A 121 -14.90 6.39 -4.89
N LEU A 122 -14.58 7.23 -3.90
CA LEU A 122 -13.81 6.78 -2.73
C LEU A 122 -14.74 6.16 -1.69
N ILE A 123 -15.77 6.92 -1.29
CA ILE A 123 -16.84 6.46 -0.40
C ILE A 123 -18.18 6.69 -1.13
N GLY A 124 -18.93 5.62 -1.32
CA GLY A 124 -20.26 5.62 -1.91
C GLY A 124 -21.27 4.97 -0.97
N LYS A 125 -22.44 4.67 -1.53
CA LYS A 125 -23.46 3.85 -0.88
C LYS A 125 -23.59 2.56 -1.67
N ASN A 126 -23.64 1.44 -0.98
CA ASN A 126 -23.97 0.17 -1.61
C ASN A 126 -25.50 0.06 -1.70
N ASP A 127 -26.02 -0.15 -2.91
CA ASP A 127 -27.46 -0.18 -3.17
C ASP A 127 -28.13 -1.45 -2.61
N GLU A 128 -27.37 -2.52 -2.39
CA GLU A 128 -27.91 -3.81 -1.95
C GLU A 128 -28.18 -3.84 -0.45
N ASP A 129 -27.31 -3.24 0.37
CA ASP A 129 -27.40 -3.28 1.83
C ASP A 129 -27.50 -1.90 2.50
N CYS A 130 -27.47 -0.82 1.72
CA CYS A 130 -27.46 0.57 2.18
C CYS A 130 -26.28 0.96 3.09
N LEU A 131 -25.29 0.07 3.28
CA LEU A 131 -24.07 0.36 4.02
C LEU A 131 -23.06 1.11 3.11
N PRO A 132 -22.00 1.72 3.67
CA PRO A 132 -21.00 2.41 2.86
C PRO A 132 -20.35 1.47 1.82
N ALA A 133 -20.14 1.96 0.61
CA ALA A 133 -19.24 1.33 -0.35
C ALA A 133 -17.87 2.02 -0.24
N ILE A 134 -16.78 1.28 -0.02
CA ILE A 134 -15.47 1.87 0.31
C ILE A 134 -14.41 1.36 -0.65
N ASN A 135 -13.89 2.23 -1.50
CA ASN A 135 -12.79 1.90 -2.42
C ASN A 135 -11.42 2.11 -1.73
N ALA A 136 -11.12 1.29 -0.73
CA ALA A 136 -9.92 1.41 0.09
C ALA A 136 -8.64 0.83 -0.54
N VAL A 137 -8.76 0.04 -1.62
CA VAL A 137 -7.61 -0.65 -2.25
C VAL A 137 -7.28 -0.06 -3.62
N LEU A 138 -8.30 0.24 -4.43
CA LEU A 138 -8.13 0.74 -5.81
C LEU A 138 -8.63 2.19 -5.95
N GLY A 139 -8.85 2.88 -4.84
CA GLY A 139 -9.38 4.24 -4.82
C GLY A 139 -8.32 5.29 -5.10
N GLY A 140 -8.67 6.53 -4.77
CA GLY A 140 -7.75 7.66 -4.81
C GLY A 140 -7.36 8.11 -6.21
N SER A 141 -6.29 8.90 -6.24
CA SER A 141 -5.70 9.48 -7.46
C SER A 141 -4.45 8.71 -7.87
N GLU A 142 -4.07 8.84 -9.14
CA GLU A 142 -2.89 8.17 -9.71
C GLU A 142 -1.67 9.12 -9.76
N ILE A 143 -0.48 8.56 -9.60
CA ILE A 143 0.82 9.18 -9.88
C ILE A 143 1.36 8.53 -11.15
N GLU A 144 2.05 9.29 -12.00
CA GLU A 144 2.67 8.80 -13.24
C GLU A 144 3.92 7.94 -12.95
N TYR A 145 3.74 6.88 -12.17
CA TYR A 145 4.76 5.88 -11.84
C TYR A 145 4.11 4.49 -11.98
N TYR A 146 4.67 3.65 -12.85
CA TYR A 146 4.10 2.35 -13.19
C TYR A 146 4.69 1.24 -12.31
N THR A 147 3.83 0.48 -11.63
CA THR A 147 4.22 -0.53 -10.62
C THR A 147 4.27 -1.96 -11.18
N GLY A 148 4.12 -2.14 -12.49
CA GLY A 148 3.95 -3.47 -13.11
C GLY A 148 2.49 -3.83 -13.38
N TYR A 149 1.56 -3.41 -12.51
CA TYR A 149 0.12 -3.74 -12.59
C TYR A 149 -0.80 -2.53 -12.71
N GLY A 150 -0.23 -1.33 -12.79
CA GLY A 150 -0.96 -0.08 -12.93
C GLY A 150 -0.11 1.11 -12.55
N LEU A 151 -0.75 2.28 -12.54
CA LEU A 151 -0.15 3.47 -11.95
C LEU A 151 -0.25 3.39 -10.43
N LEU A 152 0.80 3.86 -9.75
CA LEU A 152 0.79 4.03 -8.30
C LEU A 152 -0.37 4.93 -7.89
N ARG A 153 -1.13 4.50 -6.89
CA ARG A 153 -2.27 5.25 -6.37
C ARG A 153 -1.97 5.86 -5.02
N TYR A 154 -2.66 6.93 -4.71
CA TYR A 154 -2.57 7.56 -3.41
C TYR A 154 -3.91 8.08 -2.90
N LEU A 155 -4.00 8.16 -1.58
CA LEU A 155 -5.02 8.89 -0.84
C LEU A 155 -4.35 10.04 -0.11
N THR A 156 -4.93 11.22 -0.21
CA THR A 156 -4.56 12.38 0.62
C THR A 156 -4.89 12.12 2.09
N THR A 157 -4.33 12.93 2.99
CA THR A 157 -4.59 12.82 4.44
C THR A 157 -6.08 12.87 4.78
N ASP A 158 -6.86 13.73 4.10
CA ASP A 158 -8.30 13.84 4.32
C ASP A 158 -9.06 12.63 3.75
N GLU A 159 -8.61 12.08 2.63
CA GLU A 159 -9.18 10.84 2.08
C GLU A 159 -8.89 9.63 2.97
N VAL A 160 -7.69 9.52 3.53
CA VAL A 160 -7.32 8.49 4.53
C VAL A 160 -8.24 8.57 5.75
N LYS A 161 -8.49 9.77 6.29
CA LYS A 161 -9.43 9.96 7.41
C LYS A 161 -10.85 9.50 7.06
N ARG A 162 -11.34 9.86 5.87
CA ARG A 162 -12.67 9.45 5.40
C ARG A 162 -12.78 7.93 5.23
N VAL A 163 -11.74 7.28 4.71
CA VAL A 163 -11.68 5.82 4.60
C VAL A 163 -11.65 5.17 5.98
N ALA A 164 -10.79 5.64 6.88
CA ALA A 164 -10.70 5.14 8.25
C ALA A 164 -12.04 5.25 9.01
N GLU A 165 -12.72 6.38 8.89
CA GLU A 165 -14.04 6.61 9.48
C GLU A 165 -15.12 5.72 8.86
N ALA A 166 -15.08 5.49 7.54
CA ALA A 166 -16.06 4.63 6.88
C ALA A 166 -15.86 3.15 7.26
N LEU A 167 -14.61 2.70 7.32
CA LEU A 167 -14.25 1.33 7.72
C LEU A 167 -14.67 1.04 9.17
N SER A 168 -14.51 2.01 10.09
CA SER A 168 -14.86 1.79 11.51
C SER A 168 -16.37 1.56 11.77
N ARG A 169 -17.22 1.80 10.77
CA ARG A 169 -18.68 1.61 10.89
C ARG A 169 -19.14 0.16 10.71
N PHE A 170 -18.29 -0.71 10.19
CA PHE A 170 -18.64 -2.11 9.97
C PHE A 170 -18.39 -2.94 11.22
N SER A 171 -19.41 -3.68 11.64
CA SER A 171 -19.24 -4.76 12.60
C SER A 171 -18.77 -6.05 11.90
N GLN A 172 -18.24 -6.98 12.67
CA GLN A 172 -17.92 -8.33 12.19
C GLN A 172 -19.13 -9.00 11.49
N ALA A 173 -20.32 -8.89 12.08
CA ALA A 173 -21.55 -9.43 11.50
C ALA A 173 -21.90 -8.82 10.14
N MET A 174 -21.67 -7.51 9.95
CA MET A 174 -21.90 -6.84 8.66
C MET A 174 -20.94 -7.32 7.57
N ILE A 175 -19.66 -7.52 7.90
CA ILE A 175 -18.69 -8.08 6.93
C ILE A 175 -19.05 -9.52 6.59
N GLN A 176 -19.46 -10.31 7.59
CA GLN A 176 -19.89 -11.70 7.38
C GLN A 176 -21.13 -11.78 6.48
N GLU A 177 -22.10 -10.89 6.69
CA GLU A 177 -23.31 -10.80 5.87
C GLU A 177 -22.97 -10.43 4.42
N ARG A 178 -22.09 -9.45 4.21
CA ARG A 178 -21.62 -9.09 2.86
C ARG A 178 -20.90 -10.25 2.17
N LEU A 179 -20.05 -10.98 2.89
CA LEU A 179 -19.37 -12.15 2.36
C LEU A 179 -20.38 -13.19 1.85
N LYS A 180 -21.39 -13.53 2.67
CA LYS A 180 -22.45 -14.48 2.30
C LYS A 180 -23.28 -13.99 1.12
N PHE A 181 -23.72 -12.73 1.16
CA PHE A 181 -24.50 -12.11 0.09
C PHE A 181 -23.78 -12.17 -1.25
N ARG A 182 -22.45 -11.99 -1.23
CA ARG A 182 -21.57 -12.01 -2.40
C ARG A 182 -21.20 -13.41 -2.89
N GLY A 183 -21.70 -14.47 -2.25
CA GLY A 183 -21.46 -15.86 -2.64
C GLY A 183 -20.01 -16.31 -2.44
N LEU A 184 -19.26 -15.66 -1.56
CA LEU A 184 -17.91 -16.09 -1.19
C LEU A 184 -17.96 -17.26 -0.18
N PRO A 185 -16.97 -18.17 -0.19
CA PRO A 185 -16.94 -19.31 0.74
C PRO A 185 -16.92 -18.86 2.21
N GLU A 186 -17.82 -19.40 3.05
CA GLU A 186 -17.93 -18.99 4.45
C GLU A 186 -16.67 -19.30 5.28
N ASP A 187 -15.91 -20.32 4.91
CA ASP A 187 -14.65 -20.71 5.54
C ASP A 187 -13.50 -19.72 5.26
N MET A 188 -13.67 -18.80 4.31
CA MET A 188 -12.76 -17.68 4.08
C MET A 188 -12.92 -16.57 5.13
N PHE A 189 -14.05 -16.53 5.84
CA PHE A 189 -14.41 -15.39 6.67
C PHE A 189 -13.38 -15.07 7.74
N ASP A 190 -12.99 -16.04 8.56
CA ASP A 190 -12.05 -15.80 9.66
C ASP A 190 -10.70 -15.30 9.13
N TYR A 191 -10.22 -15.90 8.04
CA TYR A 191 -8.98 -15.47 7.40
C TYR A 191 -9.07 -14.03 6.88
N LEU A 192 -10.12 -13.73 6.11
CA LEU A 192 -10.31 -12.40 5.52
C LEU A 192 -10.57 -11.33 6.58
N PHE A 193 -11.32 -11.66 7.63
CA PHE A 193 -11.66 -10.71 8.68
C PHE A 193 -10.44 -10.42 9.57
N ASP A 194 -9.77 -11.45 10.08
CA ASP A 194 -8.69 -11.30 11.07
C ASP A 194 -7.35 -10.94 10.45
N TYR A 195 -7.05 -11.41 9.23
CA TYR A 195 -5.75 -11.19 8.59
C TYR A 195 -5.78 -10.14 7.48
N THR A 196 -6.94 -9.65 7.06
CA THR A 196 -7.03 -8.60 6.02
C THR A 196 -7.82 -7.40 6.49
N TYR A 197 -9.09 -7.59 6.85
CA TYR A 197 -9.97 -6.47 7.21
C TYR A 197 -9.52 -5.74 8.48
N ASN A 198 -9.33 -6.46 9.59
CA ASN A 198 -8.94 -5.86 10.86
C ASN A 198 -7.57 -5.14 10.79
N PRO A 199 -6.50 -5.76 10.23
CA PRO A 199 -5.24 -5.06 10.00
C PRO A 199 -5.39 -3.82 9.13
N MET A 200 -6.20 -3.88 8.06
CA MET A 200 -6.45 -2.73 7.20
C MET A 200 -7.16 -1.60 7.94
N VAL A 201 -8.19 -1.90 8.75
CA VAL A 201 -8.87 -0.90 9.60
C VAL A 201 -7.85 -0.21 10.52
N GLN A 202 -7.05 -1.00 11.24
CA GLN A 202 -6.03 -0.48 12.17
C GLN A 202 -4.98 0.37 11.46
N TYR A 203 -4.54 -0.05 10.27
CA TYR A 203 -3.53 0.66 9.50
C TYR A 203 -4.05 2.02 8.99
N TYR A 204 -5.29 2.06 8.49
CA TYR A 204 -5.96 3.30 8.09
C TYR A 204 -6.20 4.24 9.28
N GLN A 205 -6.62 3.71 10.43
CA GLN A 205 -6.80 4.50 11.65
C GLN A 205 -5.48 5.11 12.14
N GLY A 206 -4.42 4.30 12.22
CA GLY A 206 -3.09 4.78 12.61
C GLY A 206 -2.54 5.83 11.64
N ALA A 207 -2.78 5.67 10.33
CA ALA A 207 -2.40 6.68 9.34
C ALA A 207 -3.19 7.99 9.53
N ALA A 208 -4.50 7.90 9.75
CA ALA A 208 -5.37 9.05 9.98
C ALA A 208 -4.98 9.83 11.24
N GLU A 209 -4.67 9.13 12.33
CA GLU A 209 -4.22 9.72 13.61
C GLU A 209 -2.89 10.46 13.47
N LYS A 210 -1.94 9.91 12.71
CA LYS A 210 -0.65 10.53 12.42
C LYS A 210 -0.74 11.70 11.42
N GLY A 211 -1.88 11.87 10.75
CA GLY A 211 -2.02 12.82 9.66
C GLY A 211 -1.23 12.43 8.42
N ASN A 212 -1.04 11.12 8.20
CA ASN A 212 -0.36 10.57 7.04
C ASN A 212 -1.34 10.38 5.87
N ALA A 213 -0.78 10.51 4.66
CA ALA A 213 -1.37 10.02 3.43
C ALA A 213 -1.07 8.51 3.26
N MET A 214 -1.59 7.93 2.19
CA MET A 214 -1.43 6.50 1.90
C MET A 214 -1.11 6.28 0.43
N PHE A 215 -0.11 5.45 0.15
CA PHE A 215 0.06 4.83 -1.17
C PHE A 215 -0.67 3.50 -1.22
N LEU A 216 -1.30 3.23 -2.37
CA LEU A 216 -1.94 1.96 -2.71
C LEU A 216 -1.13 1.35 -3.87
N TYR A 217 -0.38 0.30 -3.57
CA TYR A 217 0.62 -0.29 -4.46
C TYR A 217 0.18 -1.69 -4.88
N LEU A 218 0.20 -1.99 -6.17
CA LEU A 218 -0.06 -3.34 -6.70
C LEU A 218 1.23 -3.90 -7.30
N CYS A 219 1.63 -5.09 -6.83
CA CYS A 219 2.91 -5.75 -7.15
C CYS A 219 2.76 -7.25 -7.46
#